data_AF-A0A6J2TH36-F1
#
_entry.id   AF-A0A6J2TH36-F1
#
_cell.length_a   1.000
_cell.length_b   1.000
_cell.length_c   1.000
_cell.angle_alpha   90.00
_cell.angle_beta   90.00
_cell.angle_gamma   90.00
#
_symmetry.space_group_name_H-M   'P 1'
#
loop_
_entity.id
_entity.type
_entity.pdbx_description
1 polymer ?
#
loop_
_entity_poly.entity_id
_entity_poly.type
_entity_poly.pdbx_seq_one_letter_code
_entity_poly.pdbx_strand_id
1 'polypeptide(L)' 'MKIGSAHRPLDKCIQYSCVKKGVINAKICPLAAAKQNCTIIEDVTQPFPKCCATLEC' A
#
# COMPACT_ATOMS: atom_id res chain seq x y z
N MET A 1 -12.94 13.85 1.36
CA MET A 1 -12.03 13.51 0.24
C MET A 1 -12.54 14.18 -1.03
N LYS A 2 -11.67 14.91 -1.75
CA LYS A 2 -12.00 15.44 -3.08
C LYS A 2 -11.78 14.34 -4.12
N ILE A 3 -12.51 14.38 -5.23
CA ILE A 3 -12.23 13.50 -6.37
C ILE A 3 -10.80 13.80 -6.84
N GLY A 4 -9.98 12.75 -7.00
CA GLY A 4 -8.55 12.83 -7.29
C GLY A 4 -7.62 12.93 -6.07
N SER A 5 -8.13 13.12 -4.85
CA SER A 5 -7.27 13.11 -3.64
C SER A 5 -6.93 11.68 -3.23
N ALA A 6 -5.64 11.41 -3.02
CA ALA A 6 -5.16 10.18 -2.41
C ALA A 6 -4.98 10.35 -0.89
N HIS A 7 -5.36 9.35 -0.11
CA HIS A 7 -5.17 9.35 1.35
C HIS A 7 -4.65 7.98 1.79
N ARG A 8 -3.82 7.98 2.85
CA ARG A 8 -3.25 6.77 3.44
C ARG A 8 -3.45 6.79 4.96
N PRO A 9 -3.91 5.68 5.58
CA PRO A 9 -3.88 5.53 7.03
C PRO A 9 -2.45 5.43 7.54
N LEU A 10 -2.15 6.01 8.70
CA LEU A 10 -0.79 6.00 9.27
C LEU A 10 -0.28 4.57 9.54
N ASP A 11 -1.17 3.65 9.90
CA ASP A 11 -0.84 2.27 10.25
C ASP A 11 -0.97 1.25 9.10
N LYS A 12 -1.28 1.68 7.87
CA LYS A 12 -1.49 0.74 6.74
C LYS A 12 -0.90 1.24 5.44
N CYS A 13 -0.16 0.39 4.75
CA CYS A 13 0.26 0.64 3.37
C CYS A 13 -0.89 0.39 2.38
N ILE A 14 -1.89 1.28 2.40
CA ILE A 14 -3.04 1.24 1.50
C ILE A 14 -3.24 2.62 0.91
N GLN A 15 -3.29 2.72 -0.42
CA GLN A 15 -3.59 3.98 -1.09
C GLN A 15 -5.08 4.04 -1.43
N TYR A 16 -5.82 4.89 -0.73
CA TYR A 16 -7.20 5.23 -1.11
C TYR A 16 -7.18 6.35 -2.13
N SER A 17 -7.94 6.19 -3.20
CA SER A 17 -8.11 7.21 -4.24
C SER A 17 -9.60 7.39 -4.51
N CYS A 18 -10.07 8.64 -4.46
CA CYS A 18 -11.45 8.96 -4.80
C CYS A 18 -11.57 9.12 -6.31
N VAL A 19 -12.18 8.15 -7.00
CA VAL A 19 -12.24 8.11 -8.48
C VAL A 19 -13.48 8.84 -9.00
N LYS A 20 -14.60 8.71 -8.30
CA LYS A 20 -15.89 9.36 -8.60
C LYS A 20 -16.63 9.63 -7.29
N LYS A 21 -17.68 10.45 -7.32
CA LYS A 21 -18.52 10.71 -6.14
C LYS A 21 -19.04 9.39 -5.57
N GLY A 22 -18.63 9.07 -4.34
CA GLY A 22 -19.00 7.83 -3.65
C GLY A 22 -18.22 6.58 -4.06
N VAL A 23 -17.26 6.66 -4.98
CA VAL A 23 -16.42 5.52 -5.40
C VAL A 23 -14.98 5.73 -4.95
N ILE A 24 -14.55 4.88 -4.03
CA ILE A 24 -13.17 4.86 -3.52
C ILE A 24 -12.49 3.62 -4.09
N ASN A 25 -11.34 3.82 -4.74
CA ASN A 25 -10.46 2.73 -5.12
C ASN A 25 -9.35 2.58 -4.08
N ALA A 26 -9.22 1.38 -3.52
CA ALA A 26 -8.20 1.04 -2.55
C ALA A 26 -7.13 0.17 -3.22
N LYS A 27 -5.91 0.70 -3.35
CA LYS A 27 -4.74 -0.10 -3.76
C LYS A 27 -4.08 -0.66 -2.51
N ILE A 28 -4.07 -1.99 -2.42
CA ILE A 28 -3.36 -2.74 -1.40
C ILE A 28 -2.06 -3.31 -1.97
N CYS A 29 -1.12 -3.64 -1.09
CA CYS A 29 0.12 -4.27 -1.51
C CYS A 29 -0.11 -5.69 -2.06
N PRO A 30 0.71 -6.12 -3.02
CA PRO A 30 0.72 -7.52 -3.44
C PRO A 30 1.10 -8.41 -2.26
N LEU A 31 0.48 -9.59 -2.17
CA LEU A 31 0.81 -10.59 -1.16
C LEU A 31 2.22 -11.11 -1.43
N ALA A 32 3.18 -10.73 -0.58
CA ALA A 32 4.51 -11.33 -0.57
C ALA A 32 4.43 -12.67 0.18
N ALA A 33 4.50 -13.79 -0.55
CA ALA A 33 4.69 -15.10 0.06
C ALA A 33 6.18 -15.27 0.41
N ALA A 34 6.49 -15.43 1.70
CA ALA A 34 7.85 -15.72 2.12
C ALA A 34 8.33 -17.02 1.48
N LYS A 35 9.37 -16.95 0.65
CA LYS A 35 10.16 -18.12 0.25
C LYS A 35 11.22 -18.40 1.32
N GLN A 36 11.68 -19.66 1.42
CA GLN A 36 12.82 -20.00 2.28
C GLN A 36 14.01 -19.10 1.97
N ASN A 37 14.65 -18.58 3.01
CA ASN A 37 15.82 -17.68 2.97
C ASN A 37 15.56 -16.25 2.44
N CYS A 38 14.31 -15.83 2.33
CA CYS A 38 13.97 -14.43 2.02
C CYS A 38 13.44 -13.72 3.26
N THR A 39 13.85 -12.47 3.47
CA THR A 39 13.29 -11.61 4.52
C THR A 39 12.20 -10.73 3.94
N ILE A 40 11.09 -10.57 4.65
CA ILE A 40 10.07 -9.58 4.32
C ILE A 40 10.48 -8.25 4.94
N ILE A 41 10.73 -7.25 4.09
CA ILE A 41 11.02 -5.88 4.51
C ILE A 41 9.81 -5.02 4.19
N GLU A 42 9.21 -4.39 5.21
CA GLU A 42 8.13 -3.43 5.03
C GLU A 42 8.45 -2.11 5.71
N ASP A 43 8.13 -1.00 5.05
CA ASP A 43 8.34 0.34 5.59
C ASP A 43 7.04 1.15 5.48
N VAL A 44 6.21 1.01 6.51
CA VAL A 44 4.96 1.75 6.60
C VAL A 44 5.15 3.25 6.73
N THR A 45 6.36 3.82 6.80
CA THR A 45 6.56 5.29 6.78
C THR A 45 6.58 5.86 5.36
N GLN A 46 6.89 5.02 4.36
CA GLN A 46 7.01 5.46 2.97
C GLN A 46 5.65 5.59 2.26
N PRO A 47 5.57 6.38 1.17
CA PRO A 47 4.36 6.44 0.34
C PRO A 47 4.16 5.14 -0.45
N PHE A 48 2.91 4.76 -0.74
CA PHE A 48 2.61 3.66 -1.66
C PHE A 48 3.20 3.97 -3.06
N PRO A 49 3.80 2.99 -3.76
CA PRO A 49 3.94 1.57 -3.42
C PRO A 49 5.17 1.22 -2.58
N LYS A 50 6.00 2.20 -2.19
CA LYS A 50 7.25 1.95 -1.46
C LYS A 50 7.05 1.45 -0.03
N CYS A 51 5.87 1.68 0.57
CA CYS A 51 5.56 1.07 1.86
C CYS A 51 5.17 -0.40 1.80
N CYS A 52 5.07 -0.98 0.60
CA CYS A 52 4.72 -2.38 0.48
C CYS A 52 5.86 -3.28 0.90
N ALA A 53 5.49 -4.40 1.52
CA ALA A 53 6.41 -5.49 1.80
C ALA A 53 7.13 -5.94 0.52
N THR A 54 8.45 -5.89 0.56
CA THR A 54 9.33 -6.45 -0.48
C THR A 54 10.06 -7.65 0.09
N LEU A 55 10.30 -8.64 -0.76
CA LEU A 55 11.15 -9.78 -0.42
C LEU A 55 12.59 -9.42 -0.74
N GLU A 56 13.45 -9.48 0.27
CA GLU A 56 14.89 -9.43 0.10
C GLU A 56 15.45 -10.85 0.24
N CYS A 57 15.92 -11.37 -0.90
CA CYS A 57 16.75 -12.54 -1.07
C CYS A 57 17.85 -12.16 -2.08
#